data_AF-A0A379SVX7-F1
#
_entry.id   AF-A0A379SVX7-F1
#
_cell.length_a   1.000
_cell.length_b   1.000
_cell.length_c   1.000
_cell.angle_alpha   90.00
_cell.angle_beta   90.00
_cell.angle_gamma   90.00
#
_symmetry.space_group_name_H-M   'P 1'
#
loop_
_entity.id
_entity.type
_entity.pdbx_description
1 polymer ?
#
loop_
_entity_poly.entity_id
_entity_poly.type
_entity_poly.pdbx_seq_one_letter_code
_entity_poly.pdbx_strand_id
1 'polypeptide(L)' 'MTCDPLGGQVQIPCIERNAISAVKAINAATMAMSRVSEPCISLDEIIAAMYETGKDMSAKYRETYHGSLGKIQPRKRG' A
#
# COMPACT_ATOMS: atom_id res chain seq x y z
N MET A 1 1.11 -4.47 -3.62
CA MET A 1 1.99 -3.37 -3.17
C MET A 1 2.72 -3.85 -1.93
N THR A 2 4.05 -3.78 -1.89
CA THR A 2 4.86 -4.13 -0.71
C THR A 2 5.23 -2.86 0.07
N CYS A 3 5.70 -3.01 1.30
CA CYS A 3 6.22 -1.91 2.10
C CYS A 3 7.71 -2.13 2.31
N ASP A 4 8.52 -1.38 1.56
CA ASP A 4 9.99 -1.43 1.58
C ASP A 4 10.52 -0.03 1.22
N PRO A 5 10.39 0.95 2.14
CA PRO A 5 10.77 2.33 1.89
C PRO A 5 12.28 2.52 1.91
N LEU A 6 12.75 3.51 1.15
CA LEU A 6 14.17 3.83 1.10
C LEU A 6 14.69 4.23 2.50
N GLY A 7 15.65 3.45 2.99
CA GLY A 7 16.26 3.66 4.31
C GLY A 7 15.31 3.49 5.49
N GLY A 8 14.18 2.79 5.33
CA GLY A 8 13.21 2.59 6.42
C GLY A 8 12.40 3.83 6.79
N GLN A 9 12.46 4.90 5.98
CA GLN A 9 11.84 6.18 6.28
C GLN A 9 10.48 6.32 5.59
N VAL A 10 9.51 6.94 6.27
CA VAL A 10 8.18 7.23 5.72
C VAL A 10 8.22 8.49 4.83
N GLN A 11 9.08 8.47 3.83
CA GLN A 11 9.25 9.55 2.85
C GLN A 11 9.08 8.98 1.45
N ILE A 12 10.05 8.18 1.00
CA ILE A 12 10.02 7.54 -0.33
C ILE A 12 9.84 6.03 -0.14
N PRO A 13 8.83 5.37 -0.76
CA PRO A 13 7.86 5.92 -1.70
C PRO A 13 6.51 6.36 -1.08
N CYS A 14 6.48 6.60 0.23
CA CYS A 14 5.25 6.77 0.98
C CYS A 14 4.46 8.03 0.59
N ILE A 15 5.16 9.14 0.33
CA ILE A 15 4.54 10.44 0.00
C ILE A 15 3.86 10.37 -1.37
N GLU A 16 4.57 9.91 -2.39
CA GLU A 16 3.99 9.77 -3.73
C GLU A 16 2.88 8.72 -3.77
N ARG A 17 2.98 7.65 -2.96
CA ARG A 17 1.89 6.66 -2.83
C ARG A 17 0.63 7.28 -2.25
N ASN A 18 0.73 8.19 -1.27
CA ASN A 18 -0.45 8.89 -0.74
C ASN A 18 -1.09 9.78 -1.81
N ALA A 19 -0.29 10.57 -2.53
CA ALA A 19 -0.79 11.42 -3.60
C ALA A 19 -1.49 10.61 -4.70
N ILE A 20 -0.88 9.52 -5.17
CA ILE A 20 -1.47 8.62 -6.17
C ILE A 20 -2.75 7.97 -5.64
N SER A 21 -2.79 7.57 -4.36
CA SER A 21 -3.96 6.93 -3.76
C SER A 21 -5.14 7.89 -3.64
N ALA A 22 -4.90 9.16 -3.32
CA ALA A 22 -5.94 10.19 -3.28
C ALA A 22 -6.59 10.38 -4.67
N VAL A 23 -5.76 10.47 -5.73
CA VAL A 23 -6.26 10.56 -7.10
C VAL A 23 -7.04 9.30 -7.51
N LYS A 24 -6.53 8.11 -7.16
CA LYS A 24 -7.22 6.84 -7.43
C LYS A 24 -8.57 6.75 -6.72
N ALA A 25 -8.67 7.24 -5.48
CA ALA A 25 -9.93 7.23 -4.73
C ALA A 25 -11.00 8.11 -5.41
N ILE A 26 -10.63 9.33 -5.84
CA ILE A 26 -11.53 10.23 -6.56
C ILE A 26 -11.98 9.59 -7.88
N ASN A 27 -11.04 9.03 -8.64
CA ASN A 27 -11.34 8.37 -9.91
C ASN A 27 -12.25 7.14 -9.71
N ALA A 28 -11.98 6.31 -8.71
CA ALA A 28 -12.79 5.14 -8.40
C ALA A 28 -14.22 5.53 -7.99
N ALA A 29 -14.39 6.57 -7.17
CA ALA A 29 -15.70 7.10 -6.79
C ALA A 29 -16.47 7.62 -8.02
N THR A 30 -15.78 8.36 -8.89
CA THR A 30 -16.36 8.90 -10.13
C THR A 30 -16.80 7.78 -11.07
N MET A 31 -15.96 6.75 -11.23
CA MET A 31 -16.27 5.55 -12.01
C MET A 31 -17.47 4.81 -11.42
N ALA A 32 -17.54 4.62 -10.11
CA ALA A 32 -18.64 3.93 -9.44
C ALA A 32 -19.98 4.67 -9.63
N MET A 33 -19.98 6.00 -9.48
CA MET A 33 -21.16 6.84 -9.67
C MET A 33 -21.62 6.93 -11.13
N SER A 34 -20.68 6.85 -12.08
CA SER A 34 -20.98 6.97 -13.52
C SER A 34 -21.25 5.62 -14.20
N ARG A 35 -21.09 4.51 -13.48
CA ARG A 35 -21.20 3.16 -14.06
C ARG A 35 -22.67 2.78 -14.27
N VAL A 36 -22.94 2.15 -15.41
CA VAL A 36 -24.27 1.62 -15.78
C VAL A 36 -24.37 0.10 -15.76
N SER A 37 -23.25 -0.61 -15.75
CA SER A 37 -23.19 -2.08 -15.64
C SER A 37 -23.22 -2.52 -14.18
N GLU A 38 -23.36 -3.81 -13.89
CA GLU A 38 -23.00 -4.40 -12.58
C GLU A 38 -21.47 -4.55 -12.41
N PRO A 39 -20.93 -4.64 -11.17
CA PRO A 39 -19.50 -4.81 -10.95
C PRO A 39 -19.12 -6.23 -11.36
N CYS A 40 -18.08 -6.37 -12.19
CA CYS A 40 -17.65 -7.70 -12.64
C CYS A 40 -17.02 -8.54 -11.52
N ILE A 41 -16.56 -7.90 -10.45
CA ILE A 41 -15.87 -8.53 -9.32
C ILE A 41 -16.44 -7.93 -8.03
N SER A 42 -16.80 -8.78 -7.08
CA SER A 42 -17.31 -8.37 -5.78
C SER A 42 -16.21 -7.82 -4.86
N LEU A 43 -16.59 -7.09 -3.82
CA LEU A 43 -15.65 -6.61 -2.80
C LEU A 43 -14.97 -7.76 -2.06
N ASP A 44 -15.71 -8.85 -1.79
CA ASP A 44 -15.19 -10.01 -1.07
C ASP A 44 -14.08 -10.72 -1.85
N GLU A 45 -14.23 -10.84 -3.18
CA GLU A 45 -13.18 -11.38 -4.05
C GLU A 45 -11.91 -10.51 -4.03
N ILE A 46 -12.07 -9.18 -3.99
CA ILE A 46 -10.94 -8.24 -3.87
C ILE A 46 -10.24 -8.41 -2.52
N ILE A 47 -10.98 -8.55 -1.43
CA ILE A 47 -10.44 -8.77 -0.09
C ILE A 47 -9.69 -10.11 -0.01
N ALA A 48 -10.25 -11.18 -0.59
CA ALA A 48 -9.60 -12.48 -0.65
C ALA A 48 -8.27 -12.41 -1.44
N ALA A 49 -8.27 -11.74 -2.59
CA ALA A 49 -7.05 -11.52 -3.37
C ALA A 49 -6.00 -10.71 -2.60
N MET A 50 -6.43 -9.67 -1.86
CA MET A 50 -5.54 -8.88 -1.00
C MET A 50 -4.92 -9.74 0.11
N TYR A 51 -5.70 -10.61 0.73
CA TYR A 51 -5.25 -11.52 1.79
C TYR A 51 -4.21 -12.54 1.29
N GLU A 52 -4.50 -13.26 0.19
CA GLU A 52 -3.56 -14.23 -0.36
C GLU A 52 -2.27 -13.54 -0.84
N THR A 53 -2.37 -12.36 -1.46
CA THR A 53 -1.18 -11.56 -1.81
C THR A 53 -0.34 -11.19 -0.57
N GLY A 54 -0.99 -10.84 0.53
CA GLY A 54 -0.31 -10.51 1.80
C GLY A 54 0.35 -11.72 2.46
N LYS A 55 -0.23 -12.90 2.31
CA LYS A 55 0.27 -14.19 2.79
C LYS A 55 1.46 -14.68 1.97
N ASP A 56 1.42 -14.49 0.65
CA ASP A 56 2.50 -14.85 -0.28
C ASP A 56 3.66 -13.83 -0.28
N MET A 57 3.50 -12.71 0.43
CA MET A 57 4.54 -11.69 0.52
C MET A 57 5.76 -12.23 1.27
N SER A 58 6.90 -12.27 0.57
CA SER A 58 8.17 -12.68 1.14
C SER A 58 8.49 -11.92 2.42
N ALA A 59 9.01 -12.61 3.44
CA ALA A 59 9.33 -12.03 4.75
C ALA A 59 10.23 -10.78 4.67
N LYS A 60 11.12 -10.69 3.67
CA LYS A 60 11.98 -9.51 3.42
C LYS A 60 11.21 -8.23 3.06
N TYR A 61 9.96 -8.35 2.60
CA TYR A 61 9.10 -7.22 2.20
C TYR A 61 7.95 -6.97 3.18
N ARG A 62 7.90 -7.75 4.28
CA ARG A 62 6.93 -7.57 5.37
C ARG A 62 7.59 -6.75 6.47
N GLU A 63 7.35 -5.44 6.48
CA GLU A 63 7.83 -4.55 7.56
C GLU A 63 7.42 -5.05 8.95
N THR A 64 6.22 -5.60 9.09
CA THR A 64 5.69 -6.12 10.37
C THR A 64 6.38 -7.41 10.83
N TYR A 65 7.16 -8.08 9.98
CA TYR A 65 7.91 -9.31 10.35
C TYR A 65 9.18 -8.98 11.14
N HIS A 66 9.83 -7.85 10.85
CA HIS A 66 10.84 -7.29 11.74
C HIS A 66 10.14 -6.55 12.88
N GLY A 67 9.54 -7.31 13.79
CA GLY A 67 9.10 -6.79 15.07
C GLY A 67 10.21 -5.95 15.71
N SER A 68 9.81 -4.80 16.24
CA SER A 68 10.64 -3.70 16.77
C SER A 68 11.20 -2.73 15.72
N LEU A 69 10.68 -1.49 15.77
CA LEU A 69 11.48 -0.27 15.60
C LEU A 69 12.55 -0.38 14.50
N GLY A 70 12.15 -0.18 13.24
CA GLY A 70 13.08 -0.03 12.13
C GLY A 70 13.98 1.20 12.34
N LYS A 71 15.08 0.97 13.08
CA LYS A 71 16.28 1.77 13.30
C LYS A 71 16.10 3.27 13.07
N ILE A 72 15.92 4.02 14.15
CA ILE A 72 16.32 5.45 14.18
C ILE A 72 17.81 5.47 13.83
N GLN A 73 18.14 5.66 12.55
CA GLN A 73 19.50 5.86 12.12
C GLN A 73 19.91 7.23 12.68
N PRO A 74 20.98 7.32 13.49
CA PRO A 74 21.38 8.61 14.04
C PRO A 74 21.63 9.56 12.86
N ARG A 75 20.91 10.69 12.81
CA ARG A 75 21.17 11.75 11.82
C ARG A 75 22.66 12.09 11.90
N LYS A 76 23.44 11.71 10.89
CA LYS A 76 24.73 12.35 10.65
C LYS A 76 24.42 13.78 10.23
N ARG A 77 24.48 14.71 11.19
CA ARG A 77 24.59 16.15 10.88
C ARG A 77 25.94 16.33 10.19
N GLY A 78 25.90 16.70 8.91
CA GLY A 78 27.04 17.34 8.25
C GLY A 78 27.17 18.79 8.71
#